data_AF-A0A7C8YNT0-F1
#
_entry.id   AF-A0A7C8YNT0-F1
#
_cell.length_a   1.000
_cell.length_b   1.000
_cell.length_c   1.000
_cell.angle_alpha   90.00
_cell.angle_beta   90.00
_cell.angle_gamma   90.00
#
_symmetry.space_group_name_H-M   'P 1'
#
loop_
_entity.id
_entity.type
_entity.pdbx_description
1 polymer ?
#
loop_
_entity_poly.entity_id
_entity_poly.type
_entity_poly.pdbx_seq_one_letter_code
_entity_poly.pdbx_strand_id
1 'polypeptide(L)'
;ATQWAASAADPWLSSMADLRRGVYLAGDSAGANIAHDVLSRVGPGGSIGPGVRVAGLAMVHPFFGDDEPNELWNYLYPGTSGVYDPRLNPAAHPARMRRAVMGCKRVLVCVGGKDFLRDRGVRYYEVLKEGQSEGWQGQVEYFESIGRGHVFHLYKPNCEEALELLKRVASFINKSR
;
A
#
# COMPACT_ATOMS: atom_id res chain seq x y z
N ALA A 1 -7.38 -11.86 -9.01
CA ALA A 1 -6.11 -12.19 -8.30
C ALA A 1 -6.32 -12.45 -6.81
N THR A 2 -7.18 -11.72 -6.09
CA THR A 2 -7.36 -11.86 -4.63
C THR A 2 -8.47 -12.82 -4.19
N GLN A 3 -9.32 -13.27 -5.11
CA GLN A 3 -10.51 -14.08 -4.78
C GLN A 3 -10.20 -15.45 -4.18
N TRP A 4 -9.04 -16.04 -4.49
CA TRP A 4 -8.64 -17.34 -3.94
C TRP A 4 -8.54 -17.29 -2.40
N ALA A 5 -8.10 -16.16 -1.84
CA ALA A 5 -7.97 -15.98 -0.39
C ALA A 5 -9.33 -16.01 0.34
N ALA A 6 -10.43 -15.74 -0.39
CA ALA A 6 -11.79 -15.81 0.12
C ALA A 6 -12.54 -17.09 -0.30
N SER A 7 -11.90 -17.98 -1.06
CA SER A 7 -12.55 -19.15 -1.65
C SER A 7 -12.57 -20.39 -0.74
N ALA A 8 -11.93 -20.32 0.43
CA ALA A 8 -11.66 -21.46 1.31
C ALA A 8 -10.85 -22.61 0.68
N ALA A 9 -10.26 -22.40 -0.50
CA ALA A 9 -9.41 -23.40 -1.16
C ALA A 9 -8.09 -23.66 -0.44
N ASP A 10 -7.63 -22.70 0.37
CA ASP A 10 -6.43 -22.85 1.21
C ASP A 10 -6.83 -23.31 2.62
N PRO A 11 -6.41 -24.51 3.07
CA PRO A 11 -6.80 -25.07 4.36
C PRO A 11 -6.35 -24.25 5.58
N TRP A 12 -5.22 -23.54 5.46
CA TRP A 12 -4.71 -22.71 6.54
C TRP A 12 -5.54 -21.43 6.68
N LEU A 13 -5.88 -20.79 5.55
CA LEU A 13 -6.77 -19.64 5.56
C LEU A 13 -8.19 -20.02 6.00
N SER A 14 -8.73 -21.15 5.53
CA SER A 14 -10.08 -21.57 5.91
C SER A 14 -10.24 -21.90 7.39
N SER A 15 -9.16 -22.33 8.06
CA SER A 15 -9.16 -22.67 9.48
C SER A 15 -8.79 -21.51 10.40
N MET A 16 -7.93 -20.59 9.95
CA MET A 16 -7.34 -19.56 10.82
C MET A 16 -7.81 -18.13 10.53
N ALA A 17 -8.29 -17.83 9.31
CA ALA A 17 -8.59 -16.44 8.91
C ALA A 17 -10.00 -16.02 9.33
N ASP A 18 -10.12 -14.87 10.03
CA ASP A 18 -11.41 -14.23 10.28
C ASP A 18 -11.77 -13.26 9.14
N LEU A 19 -12.35 -13.80 8.06
CA LEU A 19 -12.73 -13.03 6.87
C LEU A 19 -13.83 -11.98 7.14
N ARG A 20 -14.53 -12.04 8.29
CA ARG A 20 -15.51 -11.01 8.70
C ARG A 20 -14.82 -9.69 9.03
N ARG A 21 -13.59 -9.74 9.55
CA ARG A 21 -12.74 -8.56 9.77
C ARG A 21 -12.23 -7.96 8.45
N GLY A 22 -12.30 -8.73 7.36
CA GLY A 22 -11.84 -8.38 6.03
C GLY A 22 -10.37 -8.73 5.81
N VAL A 23 -9.89 -8.51 4.59
CA VAL A 23 -8.51 -8.81 4.18
C VAL A 23 -7.72 -7.51 4.08
N TYR A 24 -6.48 -7.52 4.56
CA TYR A 24 -5.56 -6.40 4.39
C TYR A 24 -4.57 -6.72 3.27
N LEU A 25 -4.27 -5.74 2.44
CA LEU A 25 -3.15 -5.80 1.50
C LEU A 25 -1.99 -5.05 2.13
N ALA A 26 -0.82 -5.66 2.13
CA ALA A 26 0.38 -5.04 2.68
C ALA A 26 1.62 -5.46 1.91
N GLY A 27 2.62 -4.59 1.91
CA GLY A 27 3.93 -4.90 1.36
C GLY A 27 4.91 -3.77 1.59
N ASP A 28 6.19 -4.09 1.44
CA ASP A 28 7.29 -3.14 1.51
C ASP A 28 7.95 -2.94 0.13
N SER A 29 8.53 -1.77 -0.14
CA SER A 29 9.22 -1.48 -1.40
C SER A 29 8.37 -1.81 -2.64
N ALA A 30 8.86 -2.65 -3.55
CA ALA A 30 8.12 -3.16 -4.70
C ALA A 30 6.84 -3.90 -4.29
N GLY A 31 6.84 -4.60 -3.15
CA GLY A 31 5.65 -5.25 -2.59
C GLY A 31 4.53 -4.26 -2.24
N ALA A 32 4.88 -3.05 -1.79
CA ALA A 32 3.89 -1.99 -1.56
C ALA A 32 3.27 -1.50 -2.88
N ASN A 33 4.09 -1.39 -3.94
CA ASN A 33 3.63 -1.03 -5.27
C ASN A 33 2.70 -2.12 -5.85
N ILE A 34 3.04 -3.39 -5.68
CA ILE A 34 2.18 -4.52 -6.04
C ILE A 34 0.88 -4.50 -5.23
N ALA A 35 0.93 -4.23 -3.92
CA ALA A 35 -0.26 -4.15 -3.07
C ALA A 35 -1.23 -3.04 -3.55
N HIS A 36 -0.70 -1.87 -3.93
CA HIS A 36 -1.46 -0.79 -4.58
C HIS A 36 -2.11 -1.26 -5.89
N ASP A 37 -1.33 -1.88 -6.78
CA ASP A 37 -1.83 -2.35 -8.08
C ASP A 37 -2.91 -3.44 -7.91
N VAL A 38 -2.72 -4.38 -6.98
CA VAL A 38 -3.70 -5.40 -6.63
C VAL A 38 -5.00 -4.76 -6.13
N LEU A 39 -4.93 -3.77 -5.25
CA LEU A 39 -6.11 -3.04 -4.79
C LEU A 39 -6.83 -2.34 -5.94
N SER A 40 -6.09 -1.72 -6.86
CA SER A 40 -6.66 -1.05 -8.03
C SER A 40 -7.52 -1.99 -8.88
N ARG A 41 -7.11 -3.26 -8.98
CA ARG A 41 -7.82 -4.31 -9.72
C ARG A 41 -9.01 -4.91 -8.96
N VAL A 42 -9.07 -4.79 -7.63
CA VAL A 42 -10.27 -5.14 -6.84
C VAL A 42 -11.41 -4.18 -7.15
N GLY A 43 -11.06 -2.91 -7.43
CA GLY A 43 -12.03 -1.88 -7.81
C GLY A 43 -12.84 -1.34 -6.63
N PRO A 44 -13.74 -0.37 -6.88
CA PRO A 44 -14.37 0.46 -5.84
C PRO A 44 -15.24 -0.30 -4.83
N GLY A 45 -15.77 -1.48 -5.20
CA GLY A 45 -16.59 -2.29 -4.30
C GLY A 45 -15.80 -3.01 -3.20
N GLY A 46 -14.47 -3.11 -3.37
CA GLY A 46 -13.58 -3.77 -2.42
C GLY A 46 -13.81 -5.27 -2.26
N SER A 47 -14.75 -5.84 -3.02
CA SER A 47 -15.21 -7.22 -2.86
C SER A 47 -14.21 -8.18 -3.47
N ILE A 48 -13.80 -9.17 -2.68
CA ILE A 48 -12.92 -10.26 -3.14
C ILE A 48 -13.60 -11.63 -2.98
N GLY A 49 -14.86 -11.66 -2.58
CA GLY A 49 -15.65 -12.88 -2.42
C GLY A 49 -16.98 -12.60 -1.71
N PRO A 50 -17.88 -13.59 -1.61
CA PRO A 50 -19.15 -13.42 -0.91
C PRO A 50 -18.93 -12.96 0.55
N GLY A 51 -19.37 -11.74 0.87
CA GLY A 51 -19.21 -11.16 2.20
C GLY A 51 -17.78 -10.74 2.59
N VAL A 52 -16.78 -10.94 1.73
CA VAL A 52 -15.37 -10.63 2.02
C VAL A 52 -14.91 -9.41 1.25
N ARG A 53 -14.29 -8.46 1.95
CA ARG A 53 -13.80 -7.20 1.38
C ARG A 53 -12.39 -6.88 1.83
N VAL A 54 -11.70 -6.05 1.05
CA VAL A 54 -10.45 -5.43 1.48
C VAL A 54 -10.72 -4.38 2.56
N ALA A 55 -10.15 -4.58 3.75
CA ALA A 55 -10.32 -3.71 4.90
C ALA A 55 -9.34 -2.52 4.88
N GLY A 56 -8.13 -2.71 4.37
CA GLY A 56 -7.14 -1.65 4.27
C GLY A 56 -5.90 -2.03 3.47
N LEU A 57 -5.09 -1.01 3.20
CA LEU A 57 -3.80 -1.09 2.50
C LEU A 57 -2.69 -0.54 3.40
N ALA A 58 -1.68 -1.34 3.72
CA ALA A 58 -0.48 -0.88 4.42
C ALA A 58 0.73 -0.87 3.48
N MET A 59 1.32 0.30 3.27
CA MET A 59 2.46 0.48 2.38
C MET A 59 3.68 0.87 3.18
N VAL A 60 4.72 0.04 3.14
CA VAL A 60 5.95 0.30 3.87
C VAL A 60 7.06 0.67 2.90
N HIS A 61 7.53 1.92 2.94
CA HIS A 61 8.61 2.42 2.09
C HIS A 61 8.33 2.14 0.61
N PRO A 62 7.20 2.60 0.05
CA PRO A 62 6.76 2.16 -1.26
C PRO A 62 7.75 2.54 -2.37
N PHE A 63 8.02 1.58 -3.25
CA PHE A 63 8.80 1.82 -4.46
C PHE A 63 7.90 2.46 -5.52
N PHE A 64 7.76 3.78 -5.46
CA PHE A 64 7.19 4.56 -6.53
C PHE A 64 8.30 5.25 -7.32
N GLY A 65 7.99 5.68 -8.54
CA GLY A 65 8.82 6.61 -9.30
C GLY A 65 8.49 8.06 -8.98
N ASP A 66 9.31 8.92 -9.54
CA ASP A 66 9.19 10.37 -9.58
C ASP A 66 9.24 10.80 -11.05
N ASP A 67 9.68 12.02 -11.32
CA ASP A 67 9.77 12.57 -12.67
C ASP A 67 11.11 12.21 -13.36
N GLU A 68 11.92 11.34 -12.74
CA GLU A 68 13.22 10.91 -13.24
C GLU A 68 13.18 9.50 -13.87
N PRO A 69 14.02 9.22 -14.88
CA PRO A 69 14.12 7.90 -15.50
C PRO A 69 14.43 6.79 -14.49
N ASN A 70 13.75 5.64 -14.66
CA ASN A 70 14.00 4.45 -13.85
C ASN A 70 14.37 3.28 -14.77
N GLU A 71 15.66 2.96 -14.85
CA GLU A 71 16.18 1.91 -15.74
C GLU A 71 15.61 0.53 -15.41
N LEU A 72 15.48 0.21 -14.12
CA LEU A 72 14.86 -1.04 -13.67
C LEU A 72 13.41 -1.13 -14.17
N TRP A 73 12.66 -0.04 -14.07
CA TRP A 73 11.29 0.00 -14.53
C TRP A 73 11.19 -0.17 -16.05
N ASN A 74 12.04 0.53 -16.81
CA ASN A 74 12.09 0.40 -18.27
C ASN A 74 12.44 -1.03 -18.70
N TYR A 75 13.34 -1.69 -17.97
CA TYR A 75 13.69 -3.09 -18.23
C TYR A 75 12.53 -4.04 -17.91
N LEU A 76 11.88 -3.89 -16.75
CA LEU A 76 10.76 -4.75 -16.33
C LEU A 76 9.50 -4.54 -17.18
N TYR A 77 9.28 -3.32 -17.67
CA TYR A 77 8.10 -2.93 -18.43
C TYR A 77 8.49 -2.19 -19.73
N PRO A 78 8.96 -2.91 -20.76
CA PRO A 78 9.39 -2.29 -22.02
C PRO A 78 8.31 -1.45 -22.74
N GLY A 79 7.03 -1.74 -22.47
CA GLY A 79 5.87 -0.98 -22.96
C GLY A 79 5.35 0.10 -22.00
N THR A 80 6.17 0.57 -21.05
CA THR A 80 5.79 1.61 -20.11
C THR A 80 5.53 2.95 -20.81
N SER A 81 4.68 3.79 -20.22
CA SER A 81 4.55 5.20 -20.62
C SER A 81 5.61 6.12 -19.98
N GLY A 82 6.74 5.55 -19.55
CA GLY A 82 7.86 6.26 -18.95
C GLY A 82 7.64 6.63 -17.48
N VAL A 83 8.22 7.75 -17.06
CA VAL A 83 8.25 8.21 -15.65
C VAL A 83 6.85 8.47 -15.06
N TYR A 84 5.88 8.78 -15.93
CA TYR A 84 4.48 9.00 -15.55
C TYR A 84 3.60 7.75 -15.69
N ASP A 85 4.18 6.57 -15.91
CA ASP A 85 3.41 5.32 -15.89
C ASP A 85 2.72 5.18 -14.55
N PRO A 86 1.39 5.07 -14.50
CA PRO A 86 0.68 5.19 -13.25
C PRO A 86 0.79 3.92 -12.38
N ARG A 87 1.46 2.87 -12.87
CA ARG A 87 1.91 1.75 -12.06
C ARG A 87 3.22 2.08 -11.32
N LEU A 88 4.09 2.89 -11.92
CA LEU A 88 5.34 3.37 -11.30
C LEU A 88 5.10 4.59 -10.42
N ASN A 89 4.44 5.62 -10.97
CA ASN A 89 4.19 6.90 -10.33
C ASN A 89 2.67 7.18 -10.26
N PRO A 90 1.95 6.55 -9.30
CA PRO A 90 0.52 6.80 -9.12
C PRO A 90 0.20 8.26 -8.84
N ALA A 91 1.09 8.97 -8.14
CA ALA A 91 0.90 10.35 -7.72
C ALA A 91 0.90 11.35 -8.88
N ALA A 92 1.52 11.00 -10.03
CA ALA A 92 1.39 11.76 -11.27
C ALA A 92 -0.06 11.79 -11.81
N HIS A 93 -0.94 10.92 -11.34
CA HIS A 93 -2.36 10.85 -11.74
C HIS A 93 -3.29 10.86 -10.52
N PRO A 94 -3.43 11.99 -9.78
CA PRO A 94 -4.14 12.06 -8.50
C PRO A 94 -5.54 11.46 -8.52
N ALA A 95 -6.36 11.81 -9.52
CA ALA A 95 -7.72 11.29 -9.65
C ALA A 95 -7.74 9.76 -9.92
N ARG A 96 -6.81 9.24 -10.72
CA ARG A 96 -6.70 7.80 -10.99
C ARG A 96 -6.25 7.05 -9.74
N MET A 97 -5.27 7.58 -9.03
CA MET A 97 -4.74 7.00 -7.80
C MET A 97 -5.79 6.95 -6.69
N ARG A 98 -6.54 8.03 -6.47
CA ARG A 98 -7.63 8.05 -5.49
C ARG A 98 -8.69 7.01 -5.84
N ARG A 99 -9.06 6.88 -7.12
CA ARG A 99 -9.97 5.82 -7.58
C ARG A 99 -9.42 4.42 -7.33
N ALA A 100 -8.12 4.21 -7.54
CA ALA A 100 -7.46 2.92 -7.33
C ALA A 100 -7.55 2.42 -5.89
N VAL A 101 -7.59 3.32 -4.90
CA VAL A 101 -7.68 2.93 -3.48
C VAL A 101 -9.10 2.85 -2.93
N MET A 102 -10.13 3.18 -3.71
CA MET A 102 -11.55 3.16 -3.26
C MET A 102 -12.03 1.77 -2.83
N GLY A 103 -11.33 0.70 -3.24
CA GLY A 103 -11.62 -0.66 -2.81
C GLY A 103 -11.37 -0.92 -1.31
N CYS A 104 -10.77 0.01 -0.58
CA CYS A 104 -10.62 -0.09 0.87
C CYS A 104 -10.92 1.25 1.55
N LYS A 105 -11.16 1.21 2.87
CA LYS A 105 -11.50 2.41 3.66
C LYS A 105 -10.30 3.03 4.38
N ARG A 106 -9.17 2.33 4.44
CA ARG A 106 -8.04 2.68 5.30
C ARG A 106 -6.73 2.44 4.56
N VAL A 107 -5.88 3.45 4.54
CA VAL A 107 -4.53 3.37 3.96
C VAL A 107 -3.52 3.82 5.00
N LEU A 108 -2.48 3.03 5.23
CA LEU A 108 -1.30 3.41 6.01
C LEU A 108 -0.12 3.58 5.07
N VAL A 109 0.55 4.72 5.14
CA VAL A 109 1.79 5.00 4.43
C VAL A 109 2.91 5.16 5.44
N CYS A 110 3.89 4.26 5.42
CA CYS A 110 5.10 4.34 6.22
C CYS A 110 6.28 4.73 5.33
N VAL A 111 7.12 5.67 5.76
CA VAL A 111 8.36 6.07 5.05
C VAL A 111 9.56 6.08 6.01
N GLY A 112 10.77 5.92 5.47
CA GLY A 112 12.01 6.10 6.21
C GLY A 112 12.52 7.54 6.05
N GLY A 113 12.92 8.20 7.14
CA GLY A 113 13.37 9.60 7.09
C GLY A 113 14.66 9.84 6.28
N LYS A 114 15.45 8.80 6.01
CA LYS A 114 16.62 8.81 5.11
C LYS A 114 16.46 7.89 3.91
N ASP A 115 15.23 7.47 3.62
CA ASP A 115 14.94 6.67 2.44
C ASP A 115 15.05 7.55 1.19
N PHE A 116 15.75 7.08 0.17
CA PHE A 116 15.84 7.77 -1.12
C PHE A 116 14.48 7.81 -1.86
N LEU A 117 13.52 6.97 -1.44
CA LEU A 117 12.14 6.95 -1.94
C LEU A 117 11.16 7.74 -1.07
N ARG A 118 11.64 8.35 0.04
CA ARG A 118 10.79 9.00 1.06
C ARG A 118 9.75 9.92 0.45
N ASP A 119 10.20 10.86 -0.37
CA ASP A 119 9.33 11.93 -0.88
C ASP A 119 8.26 11.40 -1.84
N ARG A 120 8.52 10.26 -2.50
CA ARG A 120 7.54 9.58 -3.37
C ARG A 120 6.40 8.97 -2.53
N GLY A 121 6.74 8.40 -1.37
CA GLY A 121 5.76 7.94 -0.38
C GLY A 121 4.99 9.08 0.28
N VAL A 122 5.68 10.18 0.63
CA VAL A 122 5.05 11.40 1.17
C VAL A 122 4.06 11.98 0.16
N ARG A 123 4.45 12.10 -1.11
CA ARG A 123 3.56 12.62 -2.16
C ARG A 123 2.32 11.75 -2.35
N TYR A 124 2.46 10.43 -2.27
CA TYR A 124 1.32 9.53 -2.27
C TYR A 124 0.35 9.82 -1.12
N TYR A 125 0.87 10.00 0.10
CA TYR A 125 0.06 10.36 1.26
C TYR A 125 -0.68 11.69 1.06
N GLU A 126 0.01 12.71 0.56
CA GLU A 126 -0.56 14.04 0.29
C GLU A 126 -1.69 13.99 -0.72
N VAL A 127 -1.52 13.27 -1.84
CA VAL A 127 -2.55 13.10 -2.87
C VAL A 127 -3.83 12.50 -2.28
N LEU A 128 -3.72 11.53 -1.37
CA LEU A 128 -4.88 10.96 -0.69
C LEU A 128 -5.52 11.95 0.29
N LYS A 129 -4.70 12.68 1.04
CA LYS A 129 -5.16 13.71 1.99
C LYS A 129 -5.91 14.85 1.28
N GLU A 130 -5.36 15.36 0.18
CA GLU A 130 -6.03 16.32 -0.70
C GLU A 130 -7.36 15.76 -1.23
N GLY A 131 -7.40 14.47 -1.56
CA GLY A 131 -8.62 13.80 -2.02
C GLY A 131 -9.79 13.81 -1.01
N GLN A 132 -9.50 14.01 0.28
CA GLN A 132 -10.55 14.07 1.31
C GLN A 132 -11.43 15.31 1.16
N SER A 133 -10.87 16.45 0.73
CA SER A 133 -11.68 17.65 0.42
C SER A 133 -12.44 17.51 -0.92
N GLU A 134 -11.99 16.60 -1.79
CA GLU A 134 -12.62 16.28 -3.08
C GLU A 134 -13.63 15.11 -2.99
N GLY A 135 -13.98 14.68 -1.77
CA GLY A 135 -15.05 13.70 -1.52
C GLY A 135 -14.59 12.25 -1.34
N TRP A 136 -13.29 11.94 -1.37
CA TRP A 136 -12.81 10.61 -0.99
C TRP A 136 -13.00 10.39 0.52
N GLN A 137 -13.85 9.43 0.88
CA GLN A 137 -14.25 9.14 2.27
C GLN A 137 -13.29 8.18 3.01
N GLY A 138 -12.11 7.90 2.45
CA GLY A 138 -11.14 7.01 3.06
C GLY A 138 -10.33 7.69 4.16
N GLN A 139 -9.84 6.89 5.11
CA GLN A 139 -8.87 7.32 6.11
C GLN A 139 -7.46 7.03 5.59
N VAL A 140 -6.59 8.04 5.66
CA VAL A 140 -5.17 7.88 5.37
C VAL A 140 -4.36 8.19 6.64
N GLU A 141 -3.47 7.28 7.00
CA GLU A 141 -2.55 7.38 8.14
C GLU A 141 -1.12 7.48 7.61
N TYR A 142 -0.29 8.31 8.25
CA TYR A 142 1.14 8.47 7.94
C TYR A 142 2.00 8.02 9.13
N PHE A 143 3.18 7.50 8.85
CA PHE A 143 4.20 7.18 9.83
C PHE A 143 5.60 7.33 9.22
N GLU A 144 6.52 7.97 9.93
CA GLU A 144 7.90 8.15 9.48
C GLU A 144 8.87 7.55 10.50
N SER A 145 9.69 6.61 10.05
CA SER A 145 10.82 6.11 10.84
C SER A 145 12.00 7.08 10.71
N ILE A 146 12.10 8.00 11.67
CA ILE A 146 13.10 9.08 11.69
C ILE A 146 14.51 8.51 11.55
N GLY A 147 15.31 9.09 10.65
CA GLY A 147 16.72 8.73 10.48
C GLY A 147 16.97 7.36 9.83
N ARG A 148 15.92 6.63 9.43
CA ARG A 148 16.05 5.28 8.85
C ARG A 148 15.95 5.30 7.33
N GLY A 149 16.74 4.44 6.70
CA GLY A 149 16.77 4.26 5.24
C GLY A 149 15.77 3.21 4.74
N HIS A 150 15.85 2.94 3.44
CA HIS A 150 14.95 2.02 2.75
C HIS A 150 14.92 0.62 3.39
N VAL A 151 13.71 0.08 3.56
CA VAL A 151 13.40 -1.23 4.19
C VAL A 151 14.29 -1.67 5.37
N PHE A 152 14.74 -0.72 6.20
CA PHE A 152 15.72 -1.00 7.27
C PHE A 152 15.29 -2.11 8.23
N HIS A 153 13.98 -2.31 8.43
CA HIS A 153 13.40 -3.29 9.34
C HIS A 153 13.67 -4.74 8.90
N LEU A 154 13.98 -5.00 7.63
CA LEU A 154 14.40 -6.31 7.16
C LEU A 154 15.84 -6.65 7.57
N TYR A 155 16.70 -5.62 7.63
CA TYR A 155 18.13 -5.77 7.96
C TYR A 155 18.43 -5.60 9.44
N LYS A 156 17.63 -4.80 10.15
CA LYS A 156 17.75 -4.49 11.58
C LYS A 156 16.42 -4.68 12.31
N PRO A 157 15.86 -5.91 12.33
CA PRO A 157 14.50 -6.15 12.84
C PRO A 157 14.33 -5.87 14.34
N ASN A 158 15.44 -5.91 15.10
CA ASN A 158 15.41 -5.77 16.56
C ASN A 158 15.73 -4.35 17.04
N CYS A 159 15.92 -3.37 16.14
CA CYS A 159 16.11 -1.98 16.59
C CYS A 159 14.77 -1.35 16.98
N GLU A 160 14.82 -0.33 17.82
CA GLU A 160 13.64 0.33 18.38
C GLU A 160 12.66 0.81 17.31
N GLU A 161 13.15 1.42 16.24
CA GLU A 161 12.33 1.95 15.14
C GLU A 161 11.71 0.84 14.28
N ALA A 162 12.35 -0.33 14.18
CA ALA A 162 11.79 -1.48 13.47
C ALA A 162 10.63 -2.07 14.28
N LEU A 163 10.79 -2.15 15.60
CA LEU A 163 9.73 -2.56 16.52
C LEU A 163 8.59 -1.54 16.55
N GLU A 164 8.87 -0.24 16.47
CA GLU A 164 7.86 0.81 16.39
C GLU A 164 7.07 0.71 15.07
N LEU A 165 7.76 0.55 13.94
CA LEU A 165 7.13 0.33 12.63
C LEU A 165 6.23 -0.92 12.65
N LEU A 166 6.72 -2.03 13.21
CA LEU A 166 5.94 -3.26 13.36
C LEU A 166 4.69 -3.02 14.22
N LYS A 167 4.83 -2.34 15.36
CA LYS A 167 3.68 -1.98 16.22
C LYS A 167 2.68 -1.11 15.49
N ARG A 168 3.15 -0.16 14.67
CA ARG A 168 2.28 0.70 13.85
C ARG A 168 1.46 -0.09 12.84
N VAL A 169 2.10 -0.99 12.09
CA VAL A 169 1.43 -1.86 11.11
C VAL A 169 0.48 -2.84 11.82
N ALA A 170 0.91 -3.46 12.91
CA ALA A 170 0.07 -4.39 13.68
C ALA A 170 -1.16 -3.68 14.27
N SER A 171 -0.98 -2.46 14.80
CA SER A 171 -2.09 -1.62 15.29
C SER A 171 -3.04 -1.25 14.15
N PHE A 172 -2.51 -0.88 12.98
CA PHE A 172 -3.32 -0.60 11.81
C PHE A 172 -4.19 -1.78 11.40
N ILE A 173 -3.64 -3.00 11.34
CA ILE A 173 -4.37 -4.23 10.96
C ILE A 173 -5.38 -4.62 12.05
N ASN A 174 -5.01 -4.47 13.32
CA ASN A 174 -5.83 -4.94 14.43
C ASN A 174 -6.93 -3.97 14.88
N LYS A 175 -6.86 -2.70 14.46
CA LYS A 175 -7.86 -1.68 14.82
C LYS A 175 -9.27 -2.20 14.53
N SER A 176 -10.07 -2.29 15.58
CA SER A 176 -11.48 -2.67 15.52
C SER A 176 -12.22 -1.75 14.55
N ARG A 177 -13.15 -2.33 13.77
CA ARG A 177 -14.05 -1.54 12.92
C ARG A 177 -14.99 -0.68 13.75
#